data_AF-A0A6L5YUQ7-F1
#
_entry.id   AF-A0A6L5YUQ7-F1
#
_cell.length_a   1.000
_cell.length_b   1.000
_cell.length_c   1.000
_cell.angle_alpha   90.00
_cell.angle_beta   90.00
_cell.angle_gamma   90.00
#
_symmetry.space_group_name_H-M   'P 1'
#
loop_
_entity.id
_entity.type
_entity.pdbx_description
1 polymer ?
#
loop_
_entity_poly.entity_id
_entity_poly.type
_entity_poly.pdbx_seq_one_letter_code
_entity_poly.pdbx_strand_id
1 'polypeptide(L)'
;MNGCCILVAWLHKDIALTYDAFHLASFIGIFVTVFIQSSAEELLCRGFLYQKLRRSYQKPVVAIVGNSLFFAFLHLFNDGVTILSLINIFLVGILFSLLVYYMDSIWCAFALHTAWNFTQNIIFGLPNSGMMVPYSVFKLDAATAANSFAYDVGFGIEGTIFADIVLLAACIIIYLWGRKHGKQAYNVWAE
;
A
#
# COMPACT_ATOMS: atom_id res chain seq x y z
N MET A 1 8.77 -1.36 -4.21
CA MET A 1 8.62 0.01 -3.67
C MET A 1 9.18 0.08 -2.25
N ASN A 2 8.58 -0.64 -1.29
CA ASN A 2 9.01 -0.64 0.12
C ASN A 2 10.51 -0.89 0.29
N GLY A 3 11.08 -1.90 -0.39
CA GLY A 3 12.53 -2.16 -0.32
C GLY A 3 13.40 -0.96 -0.72
N CYS A 4 12.97 -0.14 -1.69
CA CYS A 4 13.71 1.07 -2.07
C CYS A 4 13.60 2.14 -0.97
N CYS A 5 12.39 2.41 -0.47
CA CYS A 5 12.18 3.40 0.59
C CYS A 5 12.91 3.03 1.89
N ILE A 6 12.81 1.76 2.30
CA ILE A 6 13.49 1.22 3.49
C ILE A 6 15.01 1.29 3.32
N LEU A 7 15.54 0.93 2.14
CA LEU A 7 16.97 1.02 1.86
C LEU A 7 17.46 2.47 1.95
N VAL A 8 16.71 3.44 1.40
CA VAL A 8 17.08 4.85 1.46
C VAL A 8 17.02 5.38 2.89
N ALA A 9 15.95 5.08 3.64
CA ALA A 9 15.84 5.44 5.06
C ALA A 9 17.01 4.86 5.88
N TRP A 10 17.40 3.61 5.62
CA TRP A 10 18.52 2.96 6.29
C TRP A 10 19.87 3.59 5.91
N LEU A 11 20.13 3.84 4.63
CA LEU A 11 21.36 4.48 4.15
C LEU A 11 21.50 5.93 4.65
N HIS A 12 20.38 6.63 4.77
CA HIS A 12 20.33 7.99 5.32
C HIS A 12 20.45 8.01 6.86
N LYS A 13 20.42 6.84 7.50
CA LYS A 13 20.49 6.63 8.96
C LYS A 13 19.26 7.15 9.71
N ASP A 14 18.10 7.16 9.06
CA ASP A 14 16.83 7.50 9.69
C ASP A 14 16.27 6.36 10.53
N ILE A 15 16.65 5.12 10.18
CA ILE A 15 16.24 3.90 10.87
C ILE A 15 17.46 3.02 11.17
N ALA A 16 17.45 2.40 12.35
CA ALA A 16 18.32 1.29 12.68
C ALA A 16 17.48 0.03 12.85
N LEU A 17 17.89 -1.05 12.17
CA LEU A 17 17.18 -2.32 12.16
C LEU A 17 18.06 -3.39 12.78
N THR A 18 17.52 -4.10 13.75
CA THR A 18 18.19 -5.25 14.38
C THR A 18 17.39 -6.51 14.11
N TYR A 19 18.07 -7.62 13.84
CA TYR A 19 17.43 -8.92 13.79
C TYR A 19 16.87 -9.28 15.18
N ASP A 20 15.61 -9.71 15.22
CA ASP A 20 14.93 -10.14 16.44
C ASP A 20 14.84 -11.67 16.49
N ALA A 21 13.89 -12.24 15.75
CA ALA A 21 13.72 -13.69 15.66
C ALA A 21 12.92 -14.09 14.41
N PHE A 22 13.12 -15.33 13.94
CA PHE A 22 12.26 -15.96 12.95
C PHE A 22 11.52 -17.14 13.56
N HIS A 23 10.21 -16.99 13.76
CA HIS A 23 9.33 -18.04 14.26
C HIS A 23 8.39 -18.49 13.13
N LEU A 24 8.65 -19.66 12.55
CA LEU A 24 7.93 -20.14 11.36
C LEU A 24 6.41 -20.14 11.54
N ALA A 25 5.91 -20.60 12.69
CA ALA A 25 4.48 -20.64 12.98
C ALA A 25 3.86 -19.23 13.02
N SER A 26 4.49 -18.28 13.72
CA SER A 26 4.04 -16.88 13.78
C SER A 26 4.14 -16.20 12.42
N PHE A 27 5.21 -16.46 11.66
CA PHE A 27 5.42 -15.91 10.33
C PHE A 27 4.33 -16.34 9.35
N ILE A 28 4.00 -17.63 9.31
CA ILE A 28 2.91 -18.15 8.47
C ILE A 28 1.55 -17.65 8.97
N GLY A 29 1.32 -17.71 10.29
CA GLY A 29 0.06 -17.27 10.89
C GLY A 29 -0.24 -15.81 10.58
N ILE A 30 0.73 -14.92 10.78
CA ILE A 30 0.55 -13.49 10.53
C ILE A 30 0.47 -13.18 9.03
N PHE A 31 1.16 -13.95 8.17
CA PHE A 31 0.99 -13.83 6.72
C PHE A 31 -0.45 -14.09 6.30
N VAL A 32 -1.07 -15.16 6.82
CA VAL A 32 -2.48 -15.48 6.54
C VAL A 32 -3.40 -14.36 7.06
N THR A 33 -3.16 -13.86 8.27
CA THR A 33 -3.96 -12.75 8.82
C THR A 33 -3.85 -11.47 7.99
N VAL A 34 -2.63 -11.06 7.63
CA VAL A 34 -2.40 -9.88 6.78
C VAL A 34 -3.02 -10.09 5.40
N PHE A 35 -2.90 -11.28 4.82
CA PHE A 35 -3.53 -11.59 3.53
C PHE A 35 -5.06 -11.45 3.60
N ILE A 36 -5.70 -11.96 4.65
CA ILE A 36 -7.14 -11.84 4.85
C ILE A 36 -7.53 -10.36 5.04
N GLN A 37 -6.82 -9.63 5.91
CA GLN A 37 -7.08 -8.20 6.16
C GLN A 37 -6.95 -7.37 4.87
N SER A 38 -5.81 -7.50 4.17
CA SER A 38 -5.55 -6.77 2.93
C SER A 38 -6.58 -7.13 1.84
N SER A 39 -6.93 -8.42 1.71
CA SER A 39 -7.94 -8.85 0.74
C SER A 39 -9.34 -8.33 1.08
N ALA A 40 -9.70 -8.23 2.36
CA ALA A 40 -11.00 -7.69 2.78
C ALA A 40 -11.15 -6.21 2.42
N GLU A 41 -10.10 -5.40 2.63
CA GLU A 41 -10.08 -3.99 2.23
C GLU A 41 -10.19 -3.84 0.71
N GLU A 42 -9.47 -4.65 -0.05
CA GLU A 42 -9.53 -4.65 -1.50
C GLU A 42 -10.87 -5.16 -2.05
N LEU A 43 -11.54 -6.12 -1.38
CA LEU A 43 -12.90 -6.53 -1.75
C LEU A 43 -13.89 -5.38 -1.59
N LEU A 44 -13.84 -4.65 -0.47
CA LEU A 44 -14.71 -3.50 -0.25
C LEU A 44 -14.42 -2.38 -1.27
N CYS A 45 -13.16 -2.04 -1.45
CA CYS A 45 -12.75 -0.92 -2.29
C CYS A 45 -12.83 -1.30 -3.78
N ARG A 46 -12.04 -2.28 -4.23
CA ARG A 46 -11.88 -2.61 -5.65
C ARG A 46 -12.90 -3.62 -6.15
N GLY A 47 -13.37 -4.52 -5.28
CA GLY A 47 -14.41 -5.49 -5.60
C GLY A 47 -15.81 -4.89 -5.64
N PHE A 48 -16.14 -3.99 -4.71
CA PHE A 48 -17.48 -3.39 -4.61
C PHE A 48 -17.54 -1.94 -5.07
N LEU A 49 -16.92 -1.00 -4.35
CA LEU A 49 -17.09 0.44 -4.61
C LEU A 49 -16.60 0.84 -6.01
N TYR A 50 -15.38 0.43 -6.36
CA TYR A 50 -14.79 0.70 -7.67
C TYR A 50 -15.64 0.14 -8.81
N GLN A 51 -16.14 -1.09 -8.70
CA GLN A 51 -16.99 -1.69 -9.73
C GLN A 51 -18.32 -0.95 -9.87
N LYS A 52 -18.93 -0.54 -8.74
CA LYS A 52 -20.13 0.29 -8.74
C LYS A 52 -19.89 1.61 -9.46
N LEU A 53 -18.80 2.32 -9.14
CA LEU A 53 -18.43 3.57 -9.82
C LEU A 53 -18.11 3.36 -11.30
N ARG A 54 -17.43 2.26 -11.67
CA ARG A 54 -17.13 1.91 -13.07
C ARG A 54 -18.40 1.66 -13.87
N ARG A 55 -19.44 1.09 -13.25
CA ARG A 55 -20.75 0.88 -13.88
C ARG A 55 -21.54 2.18 -14.00
N SER A 56 -21.49 3.04 -12.99
CA SER A 56 -22.28 4.28 -12.98
C SER A 56 -21.71 5.39 -13.88
N TYR A 57 -20.40 5.38 -14.16
CA TYR A 57 -19.74 6.45 -14.91
C TYR A 57 -18.96 5.92 -16.12
N GLN A 58 -19.14 6.57 -17.27
CA GLN A 58 -18.44 6.20 -18.51
C GLN A 58 -16.91 6.30 -18.36
N LYS A 59 -16.41 7.36 -17.72
CA LYS A 59 -14.97 7.62 -17.58
C LYS A 59 -14.36 6.78 -16.43
N PRO A 60 -13.38 5.89 -16.69
CA PRO A 60 -12.72 5.07 -15.67
C PRO A 60 -12.07 5.89 -14.54
N VAL A 61 -11.61 7.09 -14.87
CA VAL A 61 -10.97 8.03 -13.93
C VAL A 61 -11.88 8.32 -12.72
N VAL A 62 -13.20 8.38 -12.88
CA VAL A 62 -14.12 8.63 -11.77
C VAL A 62 -14.05 7.50 -10.73
N ALA A 63 -14.01 6.25 -11.20
CA ALA A 63 -13.88 5.11 -10.30
C ALA A 63 -12.49 5.02 -9.67
N ILE A 64 -11.44 5.27 -10.45
CA ILE A 64 -10.05 5.24 -9.95
C ILE A 64 -9.85 6.30 -8.86
N VAL A 65 -10.19 7.56 -9.13
CA VAL A 65 -10.00 8.65 -8.17
C VAL A 65 -10.98 8.54 -7.00
N GLY A 66 -12.27 8.28 -7.27
CA GLY A 66 -13.29 8.18 -6.24
C GLY A 66 -13.03 7.04 -5.25
N ASN A 67 -12.64 5.86 -5.75
CA ASN A 67 -12.24 4.74 -4.90
C ASN A 67 -10.99 5.07 -4.06
N SER A 68 -10.01 5.75 -4.64
CA SER A 68 -8.77 6.09 -3.95
C SER A 68 -8.98 7.14 -2.86
N LEU A 69 -9.86 8.12 -3.10
CA LEU A 69 -10.29 9.08 -2.08
C LEU A 69 -11.01 8.37 -0.92
N PHE A 70 -11.90 7.43 -1.23
CA PHE A 70 -12.57 6.63 -0.21
C PHE A 70 -11.57 5.79 0.60
N PHE A 71 -10.60 5.16 -0.07
CA PHE A 71 -9.54 4.41 0.61
C PHE A 71 -8.74 5.30 1.56
N ALA A 72 -8.28 6.47 1.12
CA ALA A 72 -7.62 7.45 1.97
C ALA A 72 -8.52 7.94 3.13
N PHE A 73 -9.81 8.12 2.89
CA PHE A 73 -10.78 8.49 3.93
C PHE A 73 -10.86 7.46 5.05
N LEU A 74 -10.82 6.15 4.73
CA LEU A 74 -10.82 5.09 5.74
C LEU A 74 -9.60 5.13 6.67
N HIS A 75 -8.52 5.79 6.25
CA HIS A 75 -7.27 5.88 7.00
C HIS A 75 -7.12 7.19 7.80
N LEU A 76 -8.11 8.10 7.76
CA LEU A 76 -8.02 9.41 8.43
C LEU A 76 -7.84 9.33 9.95
N PHE A 77 -8.27 8.22 10.56
CA PHE A 77 -8.25 8.03 12.01
C PHE A 77 -7.11 7.12 12.48
N ASN A 78 -6.20 6.76 11.57
CA ASN A 78 -5.02 5.99 11.96
C ASN A 78 -4.06 6.86 12.78
N ASP A 79 -3.26 6.22 13.63
CA ASP A 79 -2.25 6.92 14.41
C ASP A 79 -1.17 7.51 13.49
N GLY A 80 -0.66 8.70 13.84
CA GLY A 80 0.41 9.34 13.08
C GLY A 80 0.01 9.87 11.69
N VAL A 81 -1.29 9.97 11.38
CA VAL A 81 -1.76 10.53 10.10
C VAL A 81 -1.28 11.96 9.90
N THR A 82 -0.71 12.23 8.72
CA THR A 82 -0.33 13.55 8.23
C THR A 82 -0.94 13.79 6.85
N ILE A 83 -0.88 15.03 6.37
CA ILE A 83 -1.30 15.31 4.98
C ILE A 83 -0.48 14.48 3.99
N LEU A 84 0.82 14.29 4.28
CA LEU A 84 1.73 13.55 3.41
C LEU A 84 1.38 12.05 3.39
N SER A 85 1.06 11.46 4.54
CA SER A 85 0.61 10.07 4.57
C SER A 85 -0.74 9.87 3.87
N LEU A 86 -1.66 10.82 3.96
CA LEU A 86 -2.92 10.74 3.21
C LEU A 86 -2.71 10.83 1.69
N ILE A 87 -1.76 11.66 1.24
CA ILE A 87 -1.35 11.68 -0.17
C ILE A 87 -0.79 10.31 -0.56
N ASN A 88 0.05 9.70 0.28
CA ASN A 88 0.58 8.36 0.06
C ASN A 88 -0.52 7.32 -0.09
N ILE A 89 -1.43 7.22 0.90
CA ILE A 89 -2.55 6.27 0.87
C ILE A 89 -3.45 6.51 -0.34
N PHE A 90 -3.69 7.78 -0.72
CA PHE A 90 -4.42 8.10 -1.94
C PHE A 90 -3.70 7.60 -3.20
N LEU A 91 -2.37 7.79 -3.30
CA LEU A 91 -1.57 7.30 -4.42
C LEU A 91 -1.51 5.76 -4.46
N VAL A 92 -1.48 5.07 -3.32
CA VAL A 92 -1.60 3.61 -3.23
C VAL A 92 -2.98 3.19 -3.75
N GLY A 93 -4.00 3.94 -3.31
CA GLY A 93 -5.34 4.01 -3.86
C GLY A 93 -5.35 3.85 -5.38
N ILE A 94 -4.70 4.83 -6.02
CA ILE A 94 -4.63 4.98 -7.47
C ILE A 94 -3.86 3.81 -8.09
N LEU A 95 -2.69 3.44 -7.54
CA LEU A 95 -1.87 2.36 -8.08
C LEU A 95 -2.66 1.04 -8.15
N PHE A 96 -3.33 0.66 -7.06
CA PHE A 96 -4.09 -0.59 -7.02
C PHE A 96 -5.30 -0.54 -7.95
N SER A 97 -6.00 0.59 -8.03
CA SER A 97 -7.08 0.78 -9.01
C SER A 97 -6.59 0.69 -10.45
N LEU A 98 -5.40 1.21 -10.78
CA LEU A 98 -4.79 1.08 -12.10
C LEU A 98 -4.43 -0.37 -12.42
N LEU A 99 -3.88 -1.12 -11.44
CA LEU A 99 -3.59 -2.54 -11.62
C LEU A 99 -4.86 -3.34 -11.90
N VAL A 100 -5.92 -3.15 -11.11
CA VAL A 100 -7.21 -3.80 -11.37
C VAL A 100 -7.77 -3.40 -12.73
N TYR A 101 -7.67 -2.12 -13.11
CA TYR A 101 -8.18 -1.62 -14.38
C TYR A 101 -7.46 -2.21 -15.60
N TYR A 102 -6.13 -2.29 -15.58
CA TYR A 102 -5.34 -2.72 -16.75
C TYR A 102 -5.04 -4.22 -16.79
N MET A 103 -5.00 -4.88 -15.63
CA MET A 103 -4.70 -6.32 -15.53
C MET A 103 -5.96 -7.17 -15.41
N ASP A 104 -7.12 -6.55 -15.15
CA ASP A 104 -8.41 -7.21 -15.01
C ASP A 104 -8.41 -8.33 -13.95
N SER A 105 -7.75 -8.04 -12.82
CA SER A 105 -7.57 -9.02 -11.76
C SER A 105 -7.50 -8.35 -10.40
N ILE A 106 -8.44 -8.70 -9.52
CA ILE A 106 -8.42 -8.27 -8.12
C ILE A 106 -7.30 -8.96 -7.32
N TRP A 107 -6.85 -10.14 -7.74
CA TRP A 107 -5.76 -10.87 -7.10
C TRP A 107 -4.44 -10.10 -7.12
N CYS A 108 -4.20 -9.28 -8.16
CA CYS A 108 -3.04 -8.40 -8.19
C CYS A 108 -3.06 -7.36 -7.06
N ALA A 109 -4.24 -6.81 -6.74
CA ALA A 109 -4.40 -5.90 -5.62
C ALA A 109 -4.21 -6.63 -4.28
N PHE A 110 -4.81 -7.82 -4.11
CA PHE A 110 -4.62 -8.63 -2.89
C PHE A 110 -3.15 -8.93 -2.63
N ALA A 111 -2.44 -9.43 -3.65
CA ALA A 111 -1.05 -9.80 -3.54
C ALA A 111 -0.17 -8.58 -3.22
N LEU A 112 -0.36 -7.46 -3.92
CA LEU A 112 0.46 -6.27 -3.73
C LEU A 112 0.18 -5.59 -2.39
N HIS A 113 -1.08 -5.48 -1.97
CA HIS A 113 -1.44 -4.94 -0.67
C HIS A 113 -0.89 -5.82 0.46
N THR A 114 -1.07 -7.14 0.38
CA THR A 114 -0.48 -8.07 1.35
C THR A 114 1.04 -7.91 1.41
N ALA A 115 1.72 -7.90 0.25
CA ALA A 115 3.16 -7.73 0.19
C ALA A 115 3.60 -6.38 0.78
N TRP A 116 2.80 -5.34 0.60
CA TRP A 116 3.08 -4.01 1.12
C TRP A 116 3.08 -3.98 2.65
N ASN A 117 1.98 -4.44 3.27
CA ASN A 117 1.82 -4.47 4.72
C ASN A 117 2.82 -5.45 5.35
N PHE A 118 2.96 -6.63 4.73
CA PHE A 118 3.83 -7.69 5.24
C PHE A 118 5.32 -7.28 5.21
N THR A 119 5.77 -6.61 4.16
CA THR A 119 7.17 -6.18 4.08
C THR A 119 7.50 -5.14 5.15
N GLN A 120 6.66 -4.12 5.34
CA GLN A 120 6.94 -3.07 6.32
C GLN A 120 6.85 -3.60 7.74
N ASN A 121 5.71 -4.19 8.11
CA ASN A 121 5.42 -4.53 9.49
C ASN A 121 6.11 -5.84 9.92
N ILE A 122 6.02 -6.89 9.10
CA ILE A 122 6.45 -8.24 9.51
C ILE A 122 7.91 -8.50 9.19
N ILE A 123 8.37 -8.12 7.99
CA ILE A 123 9.78 -8.31 7.64
C ILE A 123 10.62 -7.29 8.40
N PHE A 124 10.31 -5.99 8.27
CA PHE A 124 11.18 -4.92 8.77
C PHE A 124 10.78 -4.31 10.12
N GLY A 125 9.63 -4.67 10.69
CA GLY A 125 9.22 -4.14 12.00
C GLY A 125 8.99 -2.62 11.99
N LEU A 126 8.52 -2.09 10.86
CA LEU A 126 8.22 -0.67 10.67
C LEU A 126 6.72 -0.41 10.80
N PRO A 127 6.31 0.80 11.25
CA PRO A 127 4.91 1.21 11.19
C PRO A 127 4.38 1.08 9.76
N ASN A 128 3.19 0.52 9.61
CA ASN A 128 2.47 0.43 8.36
C ASN A 128 1.11 1.09 8.58
N SER A 129 0.89 2.20 7.90
CA SER A 129 -0.28 3.05 8.08
C SER A 129 -0.57 3.43 9.53
N GLY A 130 0.48 3.71 10.32
CA GLY A 130 0.38 4.06 11.74
C GLY A 130 0.25 2.87 12.70
N MET A 131 0.13 1.66 12.19
CA MET A 131 -0.06 0.46 12.99
C MET A 131 1.23 -0.34 13.14
N MET A 132 1.40 -0.97 14.29
CA MET A 132 2.49 -1.88 14.62
C MET A 132 1.94 -3.23 15.05
N VAL A 133 2.60 -4.32 14.67
CA VAL A 133 2.28 -5.66 15.18
C VAL A 133 3.35 -6.17 16.14
N PRO A 134 3.00 -7.07 17.09
CA PRO A 134 3.95 -7.56 18.08
C PRO A 134 5.09 -8.44 17.52
N TYR A 135 4.89 -9.05 16.35
CA TYR A 135 5.84 -9.98 15.73
C TYR A 135 6.43 -9.42 14.44
N SER A 136 7.76 -9.35 14.37
CA SER A 136 8.50 -9.00 13.15
C SER A 136 9.88 -9.68 13.14
N VAL A 137 10.44 -9.91 11.96
CA VAL A 137 11.75 -10.57 11.80
C VAL A 137 12.91 -9.64 12.18
N PHE A 138 12.83 -8.40 11.72
CA PHE A 138 13.65 -7.29 12.19
C PHE A 138 12.81 -6.37 13.05
N LYS A 139 13.46 -5.64 13.96
CA LYS A 139 12.84 -4.58 14.75
C LYS A 139 13.51 -3.25 14.48
N LEU A 140 12.69 -2.22 14.42
CA LEU A 140 13.14 -0.84 14.49
C LEU A 140 13.62 -0.51 15.90
N ASP A 141 14.82 0.05 16.00
CA ASP A 141 15.24 0.75 17.20
C ASP A 141 14.55 2.11 17.25
N ALA A 142 13.37 2.14 17.89
CA ALA A 142 12.55 3.34 17.99
C ALA A 142 13.23 4.50 18.75
N ALA A 143 14.28 4.23 19.55
CA ALA A 143 15.01 5.27 20.27
C ALA A 143 15.94 6.08 19.36
N THR A 144 16.35 5.52 18.21
CA THR A 144 17.24 6.16 17.24
C THR A 144 16.53 6.57 15.95
N ALA A 145 15.26 6.20 15.79
CA ALA A 145 14.45 6.56 14.64
C ALA A 145 14.20 8.08 14.57
N ALA A 146 14.32 8.67 13.38
CA ALA A 146 14.15 10.10 13.18
C ALA A 146 13.35 10.42 11.92
N ASN A 147 12.55 11.49 11.98
CA ASN A 147 11.82 12.02 10.84
C ASN A 147 12.80 12.60 9.80
N SER A 148 12.56 12.29 8.53
CA SER A 148 13.35 12.76 7.40
C SER A 148 12.50 12.84 6.14
N PHE A 149 13.13 13.04 4.98
CA PHE A 149 12.45 12.93 3.69
C PHE A 149 12.10 11.47 3.30
N ALA A 150 12.71 10.48 3.96
CA ALA A 150 12.62 9.05 3.63
C ALA A 150 12.03 8.19 4.75
N TYR A 151 11.85 8.74 5.96
CA TYR A 151 11.19 8.05 7.07
C TYR A 151 10.36 9.01 7.94
N ASP A 152 9.19 8.55 8.39
CA ASP A 152 8.37 9.21 9.41
C ASP A 152 8.17 8.25 10.59
N VAL A 153 8.41 8.72 11.81
CA VAL A 153 8.38 7.89 13.03
C VAL A 153 6.96 7.44 13.38
N GLY A 154 5.94 8.21 13.01
CA GLY A 154 4.54 7.87 13.28
C GLY A 154 3.98 6.88 12.26
N PHE A 155 4.13 7.18 10.98
CA PHE A 155 3.46 6.48 9.89
C PHE A 155 4.38 5.56 9.07
N GLY A 156 5.68 5.55 9.37
CA GLY A 156 6.69 4.74 8.69
C GLY A 156 7.16 5.35 7.38
N ILE A 157 7.55 4.51 6.42
CA ILE A 157 8.00 4.99 5.11
C ILE A 157 6.88 5.65 4.30
N GLU A 158 5.62 5.31 4.59
CA GLU A 158 4.42 5.86 3.93
C GLU A 158 4.18 7.34 4.27
N GLY A 159 4.71 7.84 5.39
CA GLY A 159 4.56 9.23 5.79
C GLY A 159 5.53 10.20 5.11
N THR A 160 6.11 9.84 3.96
CA THR A 160 7.34 10.49 3.45
C THR A 160 7.22 10.94 2.00
N ILE A 161 7.90 12.05 1.69
CA ILE A 161 7.91 12.61 0.33
C ILE A 161 8.64 11.67 -0.64
N PHE A 162 9.65 10.94 -0.16
CA PHE A 162 10.35 9.96 -0.98
C PHE A 162 9.41 8.83 -1.43
N ALA A 163 8.62 8.28 -0.51
CA ALA A 163 7.66 7.24 -0.87
C ALA A 163 6.61 7.74 -1.87
N ASP A 164 6.11 8.97 -1.70
CA ASP A 164 5.17 9.59 -2.64
C ASP A 164 5.75 9.74 -4.05
N ILE A 165 7.01 10.18 -4.17
CA ILE A 165 7.68 10.30 -5.46
C ILE A 165 7.81 8.94 -6.15
N VAL A 166 8.25 7.92 -5.41
CA VAL A 166 8.41 6.56 -5.97
C VAL A 166 7.05 5.98 -6.36
N LEU A 167 6.01 6.22 -5.56
CA LEU A 167 4.67 5.73 -5.80
C LEU A 167 4.00 6.44 -6.98
N LEU A 168 4.19 7.76 -7.11
CA LEU A 168 3.76 8.53 -8.28
C LEU A 168 4.44 8.02 -9.56
N ALA A 169 5.74 7.76 -9.51
CA ALA A 169 6.47 7.16 -10.63
C ALA A 169 5.90 5.77 -10.97
N ALA A 170 5.60 4.93 -9.98
CA ALA A 170 4.96 3.63 -10.20
C ALA A 170 3.57 3.77 -10.86
N CYS A 171 2.73 4.70 -10.40
CA CYS A 171 1.44 5.01 -11.03
C CYS A 171 1.60 5.42 -12.50
N ILE A 172 2.56 6.30 -12.81
CA ILE A 172 2.84 6.73 -14.19
C ILE A 172 3.30 5.54 -15.04
N ILE A 173 4.22 4.71 -14.53
CA ILE A 173 4.73 3.53 -15.24
C ILE A 173 3.58 2.56 -15.57
N ILE A 174 2.74 2.22 -14.58
CA ILE A 174 1.60 1.31 -14.78
C ILE A 174 0.58 1.94 -15.75
N TYR A 175 0.33 3.24 -15.66
CA TYR A 175 -0.56 3.93 -16.60
C TYR A 175 -0.03 3.87 -18.04
N LEU A 176 1.24 4.19 -18.27
CA LEU A 176 1.86 4.15 -19.60
C LEU A 176 1.91 2.72 -20.15
N TRP A 177 2.27 1.75 -19.32
CA TRP A 177 2.29 0.34 -19.69
C TRP A 177 0.88 -0.15 -20.05
N GLY A 178 -0.11 0.14 -19.20
CA GLY A 178 -1.50 -0.25 -19.35
C GLY A 178 -2.17 0.39 -20.56
N ARG A 179 -1.81 1.63 -20.92
CA ARG A 179 -2.26 2.25 -22.17
C ARG A 179 -1.76 1.52 -23.42
N LYS A 180 -0.59 0.89 -23.36
CA LYS A 180 0.02 0.20 -24.50
C LYS A 180 -0.36 -1.28 -24.59
N HIS A 181 -0.54 -1.95 -23.46
CA HIS A 181 -0.72 -3.41 -23.41
C HIS A 181 -1.87 -3.88 -22.50
N GLY A 182 -2.62 -2.96 -21.90
CA GLY A 182 -3.67 -3.29 -20.94
C GLY A 182 -4.76 -4.15 -21.56
N LYS A 183 -5.21 -5.14 -20.80
CA LYS A 183 -6.37 -5.93 -21.18
C LYS A 183 -7.60 -5.02 -21.12
N GLN A 184 -8.53 -5.21 -22.04
CA GLN A 184 -9.85 -4.62 -21.86
C GLN A 184 -10.48 -5.31 -20.64
N ALA A 185 -10.91 -4.52 -19.66
CA ALA A 185 -11.57 -5.05 -18.47
C ALA A 185 -12.75 -5.93 -18.90
N TYR A 186 -12.79 -7.17 -18.42
CA TYR A 186 -13.90 -8.06 -18.67
C TYR A 186 -15.14 -7.44 -18.04
N ASN A 187 -16.08 -7.02 -18.89
CA ASN A 187 -17.35 -6.51 -18.40
C ASN A 187 -18.20 -7.70 -17.95
N VAL A 188 -18.05 -8.09 -16.68
CA VAL A 188 -18.83 -9.15 -16.03
C VAL A 188 -20.35 -8.90 -16.10
N TRP A 189 -20.75 -7.67 -16.44
CA TRP A 189 -22.12 -7.18 -16.52
C TRP A 189 -22.52 -6.81 -17.95
N ALA A 190 -21.77 -7.24 -18.97
CA ALA A 190 -22.22 -7.13 -20.35
C ALA A 190 -23.33 -8.17 -20.57
N GLU A 191 -24.57 -7.71 -20.44
CA GLU A 191 -25.76 -8.36 -21.00
C GLU A 191 -26.02 -7.82 -22.42
#